data_AF-A0AAD5GQL8-F1
#
_entry.id   AF-A0AAD5GQL8-F1
#
_cell.length_a   1.000
_cell.length_b   1.000
_cell.length_c   1.000
_cell.angle_alpha   90.00
_cell.angle_beta   90.00
_cell.angle_gamma   90.00
#
_symmetry.space_group_name_H-M   'P 1'
#
loop_
_entity.id
_entity.type
_entity.pdbx_description
1 polymer ?
#
loop_
_entity_poly.entity_id
_entity_poly.type
_entity_poly.pdbx_seq_one_letter_code
_entity_poly.pdbx_strand_id
1 'polypeptide(L)'
;MKRRAENCHILTCNVSLEYEKSEINAGFFYSNAEQREAMVVAERHSVDERVRKIIALKNKLCDGTEDNFVVINQKGIDPPSLDLLAKAGIVALRRAKRRNMERLVLACGGEAVNSVDDLTPDCLGWA
;
A
#
# COMPACT_ATOMS: atom_id res chain seq x y z
N MET A 1 10.11 -1.36 11.43
CA MET A 1 10.16 -2.35 10.33
C MET A 1 11.33 -3.29 10.53
N LYS A 2 11.23 -4.53 10.02
CA LYS A 2 12.32 -5.52 10.08
C LYS A 2 13.55 -4.99 9.33
N ARG A 3 14.74 -5.25 9.89
CA ARG A 3 16.04 -4.85 9.27
C ARG A 3 16.51 -5.83 8.19
N ARG A 4 16.07 -7.09 8.26
CA ARG A 4 16.39 -8.17 7.33
C ARG A 4 15.12 -8.97 7.08
N ALA A 5 14.93 -9.38 5.83
CA ALA A 5 13.84 -10.23 5.39
C ALA A 5 14.43 -11.26 4.41
N GLU A 6 14.10 -12.52 4.61
CA GLU A 6 14.53 -13.66 3.77
C GLU A 6 13.28 -14.28 3.16
N ASN A 7 13.36 -14.83 1.95
CA ASN A 7 12.21 -15.37 1.21
C ASN A 7 11.04 -14.37 1.14
N CYS A 8 11.20 -13.37 0.30
CA CYS A 8 10.31 -12.21 0.24
C CYS A 8 9.40 -12.27 -0.98
N HIS A 9 8.09 -12.20 -0.73
CA HIS A 9 7.12 -11.78 -1.72
C HIS A 9 7.17 -10.26 -1.88
N ILE A 10 7.45 -9.79 -3.10
CA ILE A 10 7.58 -8.36 -3.42
C ILE A 10 6.36 -7.89 -4.18
N LEU A 11 5.60 -6.97 -3.57
CA LEU A 11 4.54 -6.23 -4.24
C LEU A 11 5.09 -4.90 -4.79
N THR A 12 5.18 -4.81 -6.11
CA THR A 12 5.51 -3.56 -6.80
C THR A 12 4.25 -2.82 -7.20
N CYS A 13 4.02 -1.63 -6.63
CA CYS A 13 2.80 -0.87 -6.89
C CYS A 13 3.04 0.62 -7.19
N ASN A 14 2.06 1.23 -7.87
CA ASN A 14 2.01 2.66 -8.20
C ASN A 14 0.70 3.30 -7.69
N VAL A 15 0.30 2.94 -6.47
CA VAL A 15 -0.97 3.35 -5.86
C VAL A 15 -0.73 4.45 -4.85
N SER A 16 -1.59 5.48 -4.81
CA SER A 16 -1.48 6.48 -3.75
C SER A 16 -2.07 5.91 -2.46
N LEU A 17 -1.19 5.73 -1.47
CA LEU A 17 -1.53 5.37 -0.10
C LEU A 17 -1.29 6.58 0.81
N GLU A 18 -1.62 7.77 0.32
CA GLU A 18 -1.54 9.01 1.09
C GLU A 18 -2.94 9.63 1.15
N TYR A 19 -3.17 10.42 2.21
CA TYR A 19 -4.32 11.32 2.22
C TYR A 19 -4.12 12.38 1.14
N GLU A 20 -4.87 12.27 0.06
CA GLU A 20 -4.91 13.26 -1.01
C GLU A 20 -6.12 14.17 -0.77
N LYS A 21 -5.85 15.48 -0.66
CA LYS A 21 -6.92 16.47 -0.65
C LYS A 21 -7.54 16.45 -2.04
N SER A 22 -8.86 16.27 -2.10
CA SER A 22 -9.63 16.33 -3.35
C SER A 22 -9.27 17.59 -4.16
N GLU A 23 -8.73 17.42 -5.38
CA GLU A 23 -8.32 18.53 -6.27
C GLU A 23 -9.50 19.32 -6.82
N ILE A 24 -10.66 18.68 -6.90
CA ILE A 24 -11.91 19.36 -7.21
C ILE A 24 -12.20 20.26 -6.00
N ASN A 25 -12.16 21.58 -6.21
CA ASN A 25 -12.80 22.57 -5.35
C ASN A 25 -14.32 22.36 -5.40
N ALA A 26 -14.79 21.17 -5.04
CA ALA A 26 -16.15 20.97 -4.64
C ALA A 26 -16.29 21.88 -3.42
N GLY A 27 -17.02 22.98 -3.60
CA GLY A 27 -17.37 23.89 -2.52
C GLY A 27 -18.22 23.10 -1.54
N PHE A 28 -17.57 22.35 -0.66
CA PHE A 28 -18.22 21.61 0.40
C PHE A 28 -18.62 22.65 1.44
N PHE A 29 -19.85 23.15 1.30
CA PHE A 29 -20.50 23.96 2.33
C PHE A 29 -20.84 23.02 3.48
N TYR A 30 -19.99 22.98 4.50
CA TYR A 30 -20.29 22.29 5.76
C TYR A 30 -21.04 23.25 6.67
N SER A 31 -22.15 22.79 7.23
CA SER A 31 -22.94 23.59 8.18
C SER A 31 -22.39 23.45 9.61
N ASN A 32 -21.83 22.28 9.93
CA ASN A 32 -21.45 21.89 11.29
C ASN A 32 -20.04 21.25 11.34
N ALA A 33 -19.36 21.33 12.50
CA ALA A 33 -18.03 20.74 12.71
C ALA A 33 -18.02 19.20 12.57
N GLU A 34 -19.08 18.53 13.03
CA GLU A 34 -19.22 17.07 12.95
C GLU A 34 -19.22 16.55 11.50
N GLN A 35 -19.87 17.26 10.59
CA GLN A 35 -19.91 16.88 9.17
C GLN A 35 -18.52 16.97 8.53
N ARG A 36 -17.72 17.96 8.92
CA ARG A 36 -16.33 18.09 8.46
C ARG A 36 -15.49 16.91 8.94
N GLU A 37 -15.65 16.50 10.20
CA GLU A 37 -14.89 15.39 10.76
C GLU A 37 -15.27 14.05 10.12
N ALA A 38 -16.56 13.80 9.93
CA ALA A 38 -17.05 12.60 9.25
C ALA A 38 -16.51 12.47 7.81
N MET A 39 -16.39 13.58 7.07
CA MET A 39 -15.81 13.57 5.73
C MET A 39 -14.32 13.25 5.73
N VAL A 40 -13.54 13.82 6.65
CA VAL A 40 -12.11 13.50 6.80
C VAL A 40 -11.92 12.02 7.11
N VAL A 41 -12.79 11.46 7.95
CA VAL A 41 -12.79 10.01 8.25
C VAL A 41 -13.15 9.19 7.02
N ALA A 42 -14.13 9.61 6.22
CA ALA A 42 -14.55 8.90 5.01
C ALA A 42 -13.45 8.89 3.93
N GLU A 43 -12.79 10.02 3.68
CA GLU A 43 -11.65 10.10 2.74
C GLU A 43 -10.51 9.18 3.20
N ARG A 44 -10.23 9.16 4.50
CA ARG A 44 -9.21 8.28 5.08
C ARG A 44 -9.61 6.81 5.05
N HIS A 45 -10.90 6.50 5.19
CA HIS A 45 -11.41 5.13 5.10
C HIS A 45 -11.05 4.48 3.77
N SER A 46 -11.06 5.24 2.67
CA SER A 46 -10.65 4.71 1.36
C SER A 46 -9.18 4.29 1.33
N VAL A 47 -8.29 5.09 1.92
CA VAL A 47 -6.85 4.74 2.03
C VAL A 47 -6.66 3.53 2.94
N ASP A 48 -7.33 3.51 4.10
CA ASP A 48 -7.27 2.41 5.04
C ASP A 48 -7.77 1.09 4.42
N GLU A 49 -8.81 1.14 3.59
CA GLU A 49 -9.33 -0.03 2.88
C GLU A 49 -8.31 -0.60 1.89
N ARG A 50 -7.62 0.27 1.14
CA ARG A 50 -6.53 -0.14 0.23
C ARG A 50 -5.41 -0.85 0.98
N VAL A 51 -5.00 -0.30 2.13
CA VAL A 51 -3.97 -0.91 2.98
C VAL A 51 -4.44 -2.25 3.54
N ARG A 52 -5.71 -2.35 3.97
CA ARG A 52 -6.31 -3.61 4.44
C ARG A 52 -6.31 -4.69 3.37
N LYS A 53 -6.56 -4.36 2.09
CA LYS A 53 -6.46 -5.32 0.98
C LYS A 53 -5.04 -5.89 0.83
N ILE A 54 -4.01 -5.05 0.95
CA ILE A 54 -2.61 -5.49 0.94
C ILE A 54 -2.31 -6.41 2.13
N ILE A 55 -2.78 -6.05 3.32
CA ILE A 55 -2.61 -6.89 4.52
C ILE A 55 -3.34 -8.24 4.36
N ALA A 56 -4.53 -8.24 3.77
CA ALA A 56 -5.30 -9.44 3.50
C ALA A 56 -4.56 -10.37 2.51
N LEU A 57 -3.93 -9.82 1.47
CA LEU A 57 -3.11 -10.59 0.55
C LEU A 57 -1.92 -11.24 1.27
N LYS A 58 -1.21 -10.47 2.10
CA LYS A 58 -0.11 -10.98 2.92
C LYS A 58 -0.59 -12.11 3.84
N ASN A 59 -1.75 -11.97 4.48
CA ASN A 59 -2.26 -13.01 5.37
C ASN A 59 -2.64 -14.28 4.60
N LYS A 60 -3.17 -14.17 3.38
CA LYS A 60 -3.47 -15.34 2.54
C LYS A 60 -2.23 -16.12 2.12
N LEU A 61 -1.10 -15.44 1.92
CA LEU A 61 0.13 -16.05 1.42
C LEU A 61 1.07 -16.51 2.53
N CYS A 62 1.19 -15.71 3.59
CA CYS A 62 2.14 -15.94 4.66
C CYS A 62 1.52 -16.60 5.90
N ASP A 63 0.28 -17.11 5.83
CA ASP A 63 -0.31 -17.84 6.95
C ASP A 63 0.41 -19.19 7.12
N GLY A 64 1.25 -19.27 8.16
CA GLY A 64 1.99 -20.48 8.50
C GLY A 64 3.33 -20.67 7.78
N THR A 65 3.80 -19.69 6.99
CA THR A 65 5.14 -19.71 6.38
C THR A 65 6.09 -18.69 7.03
N GLU A 66 7.40 -18.89 6.88
CA GLU A 66 8.43 -17.92 7.30
C GLU A 66 8.65 -16.80 6.26
N ASP A 67 7.82 -16.79 5.20
CA ASP A 67 7.96 -15.87 4.08
C ASP A 67 7.63 -14.44 4.51
N ASN A 68 8.44 -13.52 4.02
CA ASN A 68 8.28 -12.11 4.30
C ASN A 68 7.52 -11.42 3.17
N PHE A 69 6.85 -10.32 3.49
CA PHE A 69 6.12 -9.54 2.51
C PHE A 69 6.65 -8.12 2.46
N VAL A 70 7.02 -7.67 1.26
CA VAL A 70 7.64 -6.37 1.01
C VAL A 70 6.78 -5.60 0.02
N VAL A 71 6.41 -4.38 0.36
CA VAL A 71 5.68 -3.46 -0.52
C VAL A 71 6.63 -2.38 -0.98
N ILE A 72 6.76 -2.22 -2.29
CA ILE A 72 7.55 -1.16 -2.90
C ILE A 72 6.60 -0.29 -3.70
N ASN A 73 6.33 0.90 -3.17
CA ASN A 73 5.43 1.85 -3.80
C ASN A 73 6.20 2.98 -4.48
N GLN A 74 5.84 3.28 -5.73
CA GLN A 74 6.36 4.44 -6.45
C GLN A 74 5.80 5.75 -5.88
N LYS A 75 4.53 5.74 -5.46
CA LYS A 75 3.92 6.88 -4.77
C LYS A 75 4.25 6.85 -3.28
N GLY A 76 3.75 7.84 -2.56
CA GLY A 76 3.97 7.95 -1.13
C GLY A 76 3.10 6.98 -0.31
N ILE A 77 3.39 6.94 0.99
CA ILE A 77 2.63 6.21 2.00
C ILE A 77 2.56 7.13 3.22
N ASP A 78 1.36 7.39 3.73
CA ASP A 78 1.16 8.23 4.91
C ASP A 78 1.65 7.54 6.19
N PRO A 79 2.07 8.30 7.22
CA PRO A 79 2.58 7.72 8.47
C PRO A 79 1.61 6.73 9.16
N PRO A 80 0.28 6.99 9.23
CA PRO A 80 -0.67 6.01 9.73
C PRO A 80 -0.70 4.69 8.95
N SER A 81 -0.73 4.73 7.62
CA SER A 81 -0.66 3.51 6.79
C SER A 81 0.65 2.76 6.97
N LEU A 82 1.78 3.47 7.14
CA LEU A 82 3.06 2.84 7.46
C LEU A 82 3.02 2.09 8.79
N ASP A 83 2.34 2.63 9.80
CA ASP A 83 2.17 1.96 11.10
C ASP A 83 1.29 0.71 10.98
N LEU A 84 0.21 0.77 10.20
CA LEU A 84 -0.64 -0.40 9.91
C LEU A 84 0.14 -1.52 9.21
N LEU A 85 0.92 -1.18 8.17
CA LEU A 85 1.76 -2.14 7.46
C LEU A 85 2.87 -2.70 8.36
N ALA A 86 3.50 -1.87 9.19
CA ALA A 86 4.52 -2.31 10.13
C ALA A 86 3.97 -3.26 11.20
N LYS A 87 2.76 -2.99 11.73
CA LYS A 87 2.05 -3.89 12.66
C LYS A 87 1.69 -5.23 12.03
N ALA A 88 1.38 -5.25 10.74
CA ALA A 88 1.15 -6.48 9.98
C ALA A 88 2.45 -7.27 9.65
N GLY A 89 3.62 -6.71 9.99
CA GLY A 89 4.93 -7.29 9.73
C GLY A 89 5.45 -7.06 8.30
N ILE A 90 4.81 -6.15 7.54
CA ILE A 90 5.16 -5.83 6.16
C ILE A 90 6.24 -4.76 6.12
N VAL A 91 7.26 -4.96 5.28
CA VAL A 91 8.27 -3.93 5.00
C VAL A 91 7.73 -3.06 3.87
N ALA A 92 7.44 -1.80 4.14
CA ALA A 92 6.89 -0.88 3.14
C ALA A 92 7.90 0.21 2.79
N LEU A 93 8.18 0.34 1.50
CA LEU A 93 9.04 1.38 0.93
C LEU A 93 8.19 2.36 0.15
N ARG A 94 8.29 3.64 0.52
CA ARG A 94 7.58 4.75 -0.12
C ARG A 94 8.49 5.48 -1.10
N ARG A 95 7.90 6.06 -2.16
CA ARG A 95 8.60 6.94 -3.12
C ARG A 95 9.77 6.24 -3.83
N ALA A 96 9.55 5.02 -4.31
CA ALA A 96 10.52 4.34 -5.17
C ALA A 96 10.65 5.06 -6.52
N LYS A 97 11.86 5.08 -7.09
CA LYS A 97 12.08 5.66 -8.43
C LYS A 97 11.55 4.71 -9.50
N ARG A 98 10.90 5.25 -10.53
CA ARG A 98 10.39 4.47 -11.67
C ARG A 98 11.41 3.50 -12.27
N ARG A 99 12.64 3.98 -12.53
CA ARG A 99 13.74 3.15 -13.03
C ARG A 99 14.10 1.96 -12.14
N ASN A 100 13.85 2.05 -10.83
CA ASN A 100 14.09 0.94 -9.91
C ASN A 100 12.94 -0.07 -9.99
N MET A 101 11.70 0.40 -10.18
CA MET A 101 10.54 -0.48 -10.37
C MET A 101 10.70 -1.35 -11.62
N GLU A 102 11.12 -0.75 -12.73
CA GLU A 102 11.40 -1.47 -13.99
C GLU A 102 12.47 -2.56 -13.79
N ARG A 103 13.51 -2.27 -13.01
CA ARG A 103 14.57 -3.25 -12.67
C ARG A 103 14.09 -4.34 -11.72
N LEU A 104 13.25 -3.99 -10.74
CA LEU A 104 12.71 -4.94 -9.77
C LEU A 104 11.81 -5.97 -10.45
N VAL A 105 10.92 -5.51 -11.34
CA VAL A 105 10.06 -6.40 -12.13
C VAL A 105 10.89 -7.35 -12.99
N LEU A 106 11.98 -6.88 -13.60
CA LEU A 106 12.86 -7.72 -14.41
C LEU A 106 13.70 -8.70 -13.57
N ALA A 107 14.10 -8.33 -12.35
CA ALA A 107 14.99 -9.12 -11.51
C ALA A 107 14.25 -10.14 -10.63
N CYS A 108 13.16 -9.71 -10.00
CA CYS A 108 12.38 -10.50 -9.04
C CYS A 108 11.16 -11.16 -9.68
N GLY A 109 10.80 -10.79 -10.91
CA GLY A 109 9.52 -11.14 -11.51
C GLY A 109 8.37 -10.34 -10.89
N GLY A 110 7.14 -10.71 -11.27
CA GLY A 110 5.91 -10.02 -10.87
C GLY A 110 5.49 -8.90 -11.83
N GLU A 111 4.40 -8.22 -11.49
CA GLU A 111 3.81 -7.15 -12.30
C GLU A 111 3.75 -5.83 -11.51
N ALA A 112 3.93 -4.71 -12.22
CA ALA A 112 3.75 -3.38 -11.64
C ALA A 112 2.25 -3.06 -11.52
N VAL A 113 1.71 -3.24 -10.32
CA VAL A 113 0.28 -3.09 -10.05
C VAL A 113 -0.12 -1.62 -9.90
N ASN A 114 -1.19 -1.21 -10.60
CA ASN A 114 -1.73 0.15 -10.55
C ASN A 114 -2.98 0.30 -9.66
N SER A 115 -3.65 -0.80 -9.29
CA SER A 115 -4.79 -0.81 -8.37
C SER A 115 -4.70 -1.96 -7.38
N VAL A 116 -5.16 -1.76 -6.15
CA VAL A 116 -5.17 -2.78 -5.10
C VAL A 116 -6.41 -3.70 -5.14
N ASP A 117 -7.34 -3.48 -6.07
CA ASP A 117 -8.57 -4.27 -6.15
C ASP A 117 -8.34 -5.67 -6.72
N ASP A 118 -7.48 -5.78 -7.74
CA ASP A 118 -7.20 -7.04 -8.46
C ASP A 118 -5.83 -7.62 -8.08
N LEU A 119 -5.55 -7.70 -6.78
CA LEU A 119 -4.30 -8.30 -6.29
C LEU A 119 -4.40 -9.83 -6.30
N THR A 120 -3.67 -10.46 -7.21
CA THR A 120 -3.45 -11.92 -7.22
C THR A 120 -2.03 -12.27 -6.75
N PRO A 121 -1.82 -13.50 -6.26
CA PRO A 121 -0.47 -13.99 -5.93
C PRO A 121 0.51 -13.94 -7.10
N ASP A 122 0.02 -14.10 -8.33
CA ASP A 122 0.83 -14.17 -9.55
C ASP A 122 1.47 -12.81 -9.90
N CYS A 123 0.88 -11.70 -9.42
CA CYS A 123 1.43 -10.37 -9.61
C CYS A 123 2.67 -10.11 -8.74
N LEU A 124 2.98 -10.97 -7.77
CA LEU A 124 4.07 -10.76 -6.84
C LEU A 124 5.40 -11.26 -7.41
N GLY A 125 6.45 -10.48 -7.16
CA GLY A 125 7.83 -10.94 -7.36
C GLY A 125 8.31 -11.80 -6.20
N TRP A 126 9.44 -12.47 -6.41
CA TRP A 126 10.12 -13.30 -5.40
C TRP A 126 11.59 -12.92 -5.29
N ALA A 127 12.12 -12.83 -4.06
CA ALA A 127 13.53 -12.55 -3.78
C ALA A 127 14.04 -13.15 -2.48
#